data_AF-A0A702B6G2-F1
#
_entry.id   AF-A0A702B6G2-F1
#
_cell.length_a   1.000
_cell.length_b   1.000
_cell.length_c   1.000
_cell.angle_alpha   90.00
_cell.angle_beta   90.00
_cell.angle_gamma   90.00
#
_symmetry.space_group_name_H-M   'P 1'
#
loop_
_entity.id
_entity.type
_entity.pdbx_description
1 polymer ?
#
loop_
_entity_poly.entity_id
_entity_poly.type
_entity_poly.pdbx_seq_one_letter_code
_entity_poly.pdbx_strand_id
1 'polypeptide(L)'
;MQVLDNNGMELNAECLVGEEDGVYGLILESWGPAHRNKDYNVALDYIIERLIDSGVEKVVVYLASSPIRRHIPSIAERKIHPDEYFSLVGNHPSDIRQEMCRYQTHFSSTGKKDAPSGNRTKRVMINVPGVDNAEFWKPIIYGDTSVLFEPTDDESVLSKRVSKLIKIPLNEPEGYKTPGTLERVQKVYIRDPSVKAWVLQKSKGVCERCGENAPFLINGDTPYLEVHHVIPLSLSGADTISNCVALCPNCHRALHYSQNSEELTEELYINIKRLQR
;
A
#
# COMPACT_ATOMS: atom_id res chain seq x y z
N MET A 1 -0.56 -0.39 -13.73
CA MET A 1 -0.20 0.24 -12.44
C MET A 1 -1.49 0.46 -11.65
N GLN A 2 -1.40 0.66 -10.33
CA GLN A 2 -2.53 1.09 -9.49
C GLN A 2 -2.21 2.48 -8.93
N VAL A 3 -3.21 3.35 -8.82
CA VAL A 3 -3.06 4.64 -8.13
C VAL A 3 -2.96 4.38 -6.63
N LEU A 4 -2.04 5.06 -5.93
CA LEU A 4 -1.95 4.98 -4.48
C LEU A 4 -2.71 6.13 -3.81
N ASP A 5 -3.31 5.87 -2.66
CA ASP A 5 -3.81 6.92 -1.77
C ASP A 5 -2.66 7.65 -1.05
N ASN A 6 -2.95 8.67 -0.24
CA ASN A 6 -1.92 9.40 0.51
C ASN A 6 -1.23 8.55 1.61
N ASN A 7 -1.78 7.37 1.92
CA ASN A 7 -1.15 6.39 2.80
C ASN A 7 -0.31 5.37 2.02
N GLY A 8 -0.16 5.49 0.69
CA GLY A 8 0.55 4.51 -0.12
C GLY A 8 -0.17 3.16 -0.26
N MET A 9 -1.48 3.12 0.02
CA MET A 9 -2.32 1.94 -0.23
C MET A 9 -2.82 1.95 -1.67
N GLU A 10 -2.78 0.79 -2.32
CA GLU A 10 -3.29 0.62 -3.68
C GLU A 10 -4.81 0.80 -3.70
N LEU A 11 -5.26 1.77 -4.50
CA LEU A 11 -6.66 1.90 -4.87
C LEU A 11 -6.99 0.86 -5.92
N ASN A 12 -8.20 0.30 -5.89
CA ASN A 12 -8.72 -0.50 -6.99
C ASN A 12 -9.08 0.46 -8.14
N ALA A 13 -8.07 0.90 -8.87
CA ALA A 13 -8.14 1.87 -9.97
C ALA A 13 -6.90 1.73 -10.88
N GLU A 14 -7.02 0.84 -11.86
CA GLU A 14 -5.95 0.54 -12.81
C GLU A 14 -5.62 1.75 -13.69
N CYS A 15 -4.33 2.00 -13.88
CA CYS A 15 -3.83 3.01 -14.80
C CYS A 15 -2.57 2.55 -15.54
N LEU A 16 -2.25 3.23 -16.63
CA LEU A 16 -1.01 3.06 -17.38
C LEU A 16 -0.51 4.41 -17.88
N VAL A 17 0.80 4.55 -18.07
CA VAL A 17 1.41 5.74 -18.67
C VAL A 17 1.99 5.30 -20.00
N GLY A 18 1.69 6.04 -21.06
CA GLY A 18 2.16 5.70 -22.40
C GLY A 18 1.53 6.55 -23.49
N GLU A 19 1.78 6.16 -24.73
CA GLU A 19 1.27 6.84 -25.91
C GLU A 19 0.15 6.04 -26.58
N GLU A 20 -0.97 6.70 -26.90
CA GLU A 20 -2.02 6.15 -27.76
C GLU A 20 -2.43 7.18 -28.82
N ASP A 21 -2.41 6.76 -30.09
CA ASP A 21 -2.80 7.58 -31.25
C ASP A 21 -2.10 8.96 -31.31
N GLY A 22 -0.80 8.99 -30.97
CA GLY A 22 0.05 10.19 -31.04
C GLY A 22 -0.04 11.12 -29.83
N VAL A 23 -0.73 10.71 -28.75
CA VAL A 23 -0.80 11.48 -27.49
C VAL A 23 -0.23 10.65 -26.35
N TYR A 24 0.73 11.23 -25.65
CA TYR A 24 1.34 10.66 -24.45
C TYR A 24 0.61 11.14 -23.19
N GLY A 25 0.44 10.28 -22.20
CA GLY A 25 -0.11 10.68 -20.91
C GLY A 25 -0.47 9.52 -19.99
N LEU A 26 -1.23 9.86 -18.95
CA LEU A 26 -1.79 8.89 -18.01
C LEU A 26 -3.16 8.42 -18.50
N ILE A 27 -3.31 7.13 -18.69
CA ILE A 27 -4.58 6.49 -18.99
C ILE A 27 -5.13 5.87 -17.72
N LEU A 28 -6.34 6.30 -17.34
CA LEU A 28 -7.11 5.72 -16.24
C LEU A 28 -8.15 4.76 -16.82
N GLU A 29 -8.12 3.50 -16.39
CA GLU A 29 -9.04 2.46 -16.88
C GLU A 29 -10.46 2.68 -16.36
N SER A 30 -11.45 2.33 -17.17
CA SER A 30 -12.87 2.53 -16.82
C SER A 30 -13.27 1.75 -15.57
N TRP A 31 -14.20 2.30 -14.78
CA TRP A 31 -14.98 1.52 -13.82
C TRP A 31 -15.89 0.54 -14.57
N GLY A 32 -15.62 -0.75 -14.38
CA GLY A 32 -16.31 -1.85 -15.06
C GLY A 32 -17.35 -2.57 -14.18
N PRO A 33 -18.11 -3.51 -14.77
CA PRO A 33 -18.97 -4.42 -14.01
C PRO A 33 -18.17 -5.23 -12.98
N ALA A 34 -18.85 -5.76 -11.95
CA ALA A 34 -18.25 -6.58 -10.88
C ALA A 34 -17.16 -5.90 -10.04
N HIS A 35 -17.31 -4.60 -9.75
CA HIS A 35 -16.39 -3.82 -8.90
C HIS A 35 -14.95 -3.66 -9.42
N ARG A 36 -14.68 -3.95 -10.70
CA ARG A 36 -13.38 -3.65 -11.31
C ARG A 36 -13.17 -2.14 -11.38
N ASN A 37 -12.09 -1.62 -10.82
CA ASN A 37 -11.80 -0.20 -10.72
C ASN A 37 -12.84 0.58 -9.88
N LYS A 38 -13.35 -0.02 -8.78
CA LYS A 38 -14.38 0.60 -7.92
C LYS A 38 -13.95 1.95 -7.31
N ASP A 39 -12.65 2.18 -7.19
CA ASP A 39 -12.08 3.40 -6.59
C ASP A 39 -11.74 4.46 -7.66
N TYR A 40 -12.24 4.31 -8.90
CA TYR A 40 -11.99 5.22 -10.03
C TYR A 40 -12.10 6.71 -9.66
N ASN A 41 -13.20 7.10 -8.99
CA ASN A 41 -13.43 8.51 -8.68
C ASN A 41 -12.42 9.03 -7.64
N VAL A 42 -12.14 8.22 -6.62
CA VAL A 42 -11.16 8.56 -5.56
C VAL A 42 -9.76 8.65 -6.15
N ALA A 43 -9.39 7.72 -7.03
CA ALA A 43 -8.12 7.75 -7.73
C ALA A 43 -7.98 8.99 -8.62
N LEU A 44 -9.06 9.39 -9.31
CA LEU A 44 -9.05 10.60 -10.14
C LEU A 44 -8.96 11.88 -9.30
N ASP A 45 -9.56 11.91 -8.10
CA ASP A 45 -9.38 13.02 -7.15
C ASP A 45 -7.90 13.18 -6.77
N TYR A 46 -7.20 12.09 -6.39
CA TYR A 46 -5.76 12.13 -6.09
C TYR A 46 -4.90 12.53 -7.29
N ILE A 47 -5.22 12.04 -8.49
CA ILE A 47 -4.49 12.43 -9.71
C ILE A 47 -4.61 13.94 -9.94
N ILE A 48 -5.82 14.50 -9.81
CA ILE A 48 -6.05 15.94 -9.99
C ILE A 48 -5.33 16.75 -8.92
N GLU A 49 -5.46 16.37 -7.65
CA GLU A 49 -4.77 17.01 -6.52
C GLU A 49 -3.26 17.07 -6.77
N ARG A 50 -2.64 15.94 -7.12
CA ARG A 50 -1.18 15.85 -7.33
C ARG A 50 -0.70 16.59 -8.57
N LEU A 51 -1.52 16.67 -9.63
CA LEU A 51 -1.22 17.50 -10.80
C LEU A 51 -1.19 18.98 -10.41
N ILE A 52 -2.18 19.45 -9.63
CA ILE A 52 -2.24 20.82 -9.13
C ILE A 52 -1.02 21.13 -8.24
N ASP A 53 -0.72 20.23 -7.29
CA ASP A 53 0.43 20.40 -6.38
C ASP A 53 1.78 20.40 -7.11
N SER A 54 1.86 19.72 -8.26
CA SER A 54 3.04 19.73 -9.14
C SER A 54 3.12 20.96 -10.05
N GLY A 55 2.21 21.93 -9.89
CA GLY A 55 2.16 23.16 -10.67
C GLY A 55 1.46 23.03 -12.03
N VAL A 56 0.75 21.93 -12.30
CA VAL A 56 -0.01 21.79 -13.54
C VAL A 56 -1.34 22.52 -13.43
N GLU A 57 -1.48 23.59 -14.21
CA GLU A 57 -2.72 24.36 -14.26
C GLU A 57 -3.72 23.86 -15.31
N LYS A 58 -3.25 23.13 -16.33
CA LYS A 58 -4.01 22.81 -17.54
C LYS A 58 -3.68 21.42 -18.07
N VAL A 59 -4.71 20.69 -18.48
CA VAL A 59 -4.58 19.35 -19.10
C VAL A 59 -5.46 19.24 -20.35
N VAL A 60 -5.23 18.20 -21.14
CA VAL A 60 -6.16 17.79 -22.19
C VAL A 60 -6.64 16.37 -21.91
N VAL A 61 -7.96 16.17 -21.82
CA VAL A 61 -8.56 14.87 -21.50
C VAL A 61 -9.28 14.31 -22.72
N TYR A 62 -8.93 13.08 -23.09
CA TYR A 62 -9.48 12.37 -24.24
C TYR A 62 -10.18 11.09 -23.80
N LEU A 63 -11.23 10.70 -24.52
CA LEU A 63 -11.75 9.34 -24.42
C LEU A 63 -10.81 8.34 -25.10
N ALA A 64 -10.49 7.27 -24.39
CA ALA A 64 -9.51 6.28 -24.82
C ALA A 64 -10.06 4.84 -24.86
N SER A 65 -11.39 4.64 -24.77
CA SER A 65 -11.97 3.29 -24.83
C SER A 65 -11.85 2.68 -26.23
N SER A 66 -11.57 1.37 -26.34
CA SER A 66 -11.41 0.73 -27.66
C SER A 66 -12.58 0.93 -28.62
N PRO A 67 -13.86 0.93 -28.19
CA PRO A 67 -14.99 1.24 -29.08
C PRO A 67 -14.95 2.68 -29.64
N ILE A 68 -14.67 3.68 -28.80
CA ILE A 68 -14.69 5.08 -29.26
C ILE A 68 -13.51 5.37 -30.19
N ARG A 69 -12.35 4.76 -29.94
CA ARG A 69 -11.17 4.89 -30.80
C ARG A 69 -11.42 4.33 -32.21
N ARG A 70 -12.24 3.29 -32.33
CA ARG A 70 -12.64 2.72 -33.63
C ARG A 70 -13.63 3.60 -34.40
N HIS A 71 -14.60 4.22 -33.72
CA HIS A 71 -15.65 5.01 -34.38
C HIS A 71 -15.26 6.49 -34.58
N ILE A 72 -14.37 7.02 -33.73
CA ILE A 72 -13.83 8.38 -33.81
C ILE A 72 -12.30 8.27 -33.87
N PRO A 73 -11.70 8.04 -35.06
CA PRO A 73 -10.26 7.88 -35.19
C PRO A 73 -9.47 9.16 -34.86
N SER A 74 -10.07 10.32 -35.12
CA SER A 74 -9.45 11.63 -34.83
C SER A 74 -9.35 11.87 -33.32
N ILE A 75 -8.13 11.98 -32.80
CA ILE A 75 -7.91 12.23 -31.37
C ILE A 75 -8.47 13.59 -30.93
N ALA A 76 -8.42 14.61 -31.81
CA ALA A 76 -8.99 15.92 -31.55
C ALA A 76 -10.50 15.86 -31.30
N GLU A 77 -11.21 14.98 -32.00
CA GLU A 77 -12.66 14.79 -31.81
C GLU A 77 -13.01 13.98 -30.56
N ARG A 78 -12.04 13.25 -29.99
CA ARG A 78 -12.20 12.50 -28.73
C ARG A 78 -11.92 13.33 -27.48
N LYS A 79 -11.45 14.58 -27.63
CA LYS A 79 -11.33 15.54 -26.52
C LYS A 79 -12.71 15.78 -25.91
N ILE A 80 -12.83 15.63 -24.59
CA ILE A 80 -14.14 15.61 -23.93
C ILE A 80 -14.69 16.99 -23.58
N HIS A 81 -13.79 17.96 -23.44
CA HIS A 81 -14.09 19.32 -23.03
C HIS A 81 -14.01 20.28 -24.23
N PRO A 82 -14.74 21.42 -24.21
CA PRO A 82 -14.86 22.29 -25.38
C PRO A 82 -13.60 23.11 -25.64
N ASP A 83 -13.00 23.66 -24.59
CA ASP A 83 -11.87 24.59 -24.66
C ASP A 83 -10.58 23.89 -25.07
N GLU A 84 -9.56 24.65 -25.49
CA GLU A 84 -8.27 24.09 -25.88
C GLU A 84 -7.68 23.21 -24.76
N TYR A 85 -7.79 23.68 -23.52
CA TYR A 85 -7.36 23.00 -22.31
C TYR A 85 -8.48 22.93 -21.28
N PHE A 86 -8.45 21.88 -20.47
CA PHE A 86 -9.26 21.75 -19.28
C PHE A 86 -8.49 22.33 -18.09
N SER A 87 -9.07 23.33 -17.42
CA SER A 87 -8.45 24.03 -16.29
C SER A 87 -8.49 23.17 -15.03
N LEU A 88 -7.37 23.12 -14.30
CA LEU A 88 -7.27 22.55 -12.95
C LEU A 88 -7.24 23.64 -11.86
N VAL A 89 -7.33 24.92 -12.23
CA VAL A 89 -7.22 26.05 -11.30
C VAL A 89 -8.58 26.50 -10.78
N GLY A 90 -8.63 26.89 -9.51
CA GLY A 90 -9.70 27.72 -8.94
C GLY A 90 -10.85 26.97 -8.27
N ASN A 91 -10.84 25.63 -8.29
CA ASN A 91 -11.85 24.78 -7.64
C ASN A 91 -11.19 23.64 -6.85
N HIS A 92 -11.93 23.02 -5.93
CA HIS A 92 -11.46 21.84 -5.20
C HIS A 92 -11.27 20.64 -6.17
N PRO A 93 -10.29 19.74 -5.97
CA PRO A 93 -10.06 18.58 -6.85
C PRO A 93 -11.33 17.77 -7.14
N SER A 94 -12.18 17.56 -6.14
CA SER A 94 -13.45 16.86 -6.30
C SER A 94 -14.39 17.55 -7.28
N ASP A 95 -14.43 18.89 -7.30
CA ASP A 95 -15.30 19.68 -8.19
C ASP A 95 -14.84 19.59 -9.63
N ILE A 96 -13.54 19.74 -9.83
CA ILE A 96 -12.84 19.55 -11.10
C ILE A 96 -13.11 18.13 -11.64
N ARG A 97 -13.00 17.11 -10.78
CA ARG A 97 -13.33 15.72 -11.11
C ARG A 97 -14.79 15.56 -11.52
N GLN A 98 -15.75 16.18 -10.82
CA GLN A 98 -17.17 16.09 -11.19
C GLN A 98 -17.40 16.62 -12.60
N GLU A 99 -16.79 17.76 -12.92
CA GLU A 99 -16.92 18.39 -14.22
C GLU A 99 -16.27 17.54 -15.32
N MET A 100 -15.05 17.06 -15.10
CA MET A 100 -14.34 16.16 -16.03
C MET A 100 -15.18 14.90 -16.32
N CYS A 101 -15.71 14.26 -15.29
CA CYS A 101 -16.60 13.11 -15.42
C CYS A 101 -17.93 13.43 -16.13
N ARG A 102 -18.48 14.64 -15.93
CA ARG A 102 -19.69 15.11 -16.62
C ARG A 102 -19.47 15.20 -18.12
N TYR A 103 -18.33 15.72 -18.57
CA TYR A 103 -18.00 15.81 -20.00
C TYR A 103 -18.00 14.45 -20.70
N GLN A 104 -17.62 13.38 -19.99
CA GLN A 104 -17.66 12.01 -20.54
C GLN A 104 -19.07 11.58 -20.98
N THR A 105 -20.13 12.13 -20.39
CA THR A 105 -21.53 11.76 -20.70
C THR A 105 -22.03 12.25 -22.05
N HIS A 106 -21.32 13.18 -22.69
CA HIS A 106 -21.61 13.67 -24.04
C HIS A 106 -21.17 12.68 -25.14
N PHE A 107 -20.71 11.50 -24.77
CA PHE A 107 -20.24 10.48 -25.71
C PHE A 107 -20.95 9.14 -25.45
N SER A 108 -21.22 8.39 -26.51
CA SER A 108 -21.55 6.96 -26.47
C SER A 108 -20.29 6.12 -26.71
N SER A 109 -20.44 4.84 -27.02
CA SER A 109 -19.36 3.99 -27.56
C SER A 109 -19.11 4.22 -29.05
N THR A 110 -20.01 4.92 -29.75
CA THR A 110 -20.02 5.07 -31.21
C THR A 110 -19.88 6.51 -31.69
N GLY A 111 -20.03 7.51 -30.81
CA GLY A 111 -20.07 8.90 -31.25
C GLY A 111 -20.31 9.91 -30.12
N LYS A 112 -20.35 11.18 -30.50
CA LYS A 112 -20.89 12.26 -29.65
C LYS A 112 -22.41 12.15 -29.56
N LYS A 113 -22.98 12.63 -28.46
CA LYS A 113 -24.42 12.69 -28.20
C LYS A 113 -24.87 14.14 -28.12
N ASP A 114 -26.09 14.39 -28.59
CA ASP A 114 -26.73 15.71 -28.49
C ASP A 114 -27.08 16.06 -27.03
N ALA A 115 -27.50 15.07 -26.24
CA ALA A 115 -27.84 15.25 -24.83
C ALA A 115 -26.92 14.43 -23.89
N PRO A 116 -26.40 15.02 -22.79
CA PRO A 116 -25.52 14.33 -21.84
C PRO A 116 -26.27 13.22 -21.11
N SER A 117 -25.80 11.99 -21.23
CA SER A 117 -26.40 10.83 -20.55
C SER A 117 -25.42 9.65 -20.46
N GLY A 118 -25.59 8.81 -19.43
CA GLY A 118 -24.85 7.55 -19.29
C GLY A 118 -23.59 7.65 -18.44
N ASN A 119 -22.61 6.78 -18.74
CA ASN A 119 -21.46 6.51 -17.89
C ASN A 119 -20.50 7.71 -17.75
N ARG A 120 -20.02 7.94 -16.52
CA ARG A 120 -19.13 9.03 -16.07
C ARG A 120 -17.72 8.57 -15.69
N THR A 121 -17.45 7.27 -15.80
CA THR A 121 -16.21 6.62 -15.36
C THR A 121 -15.65 5.74 -16.47
N LYS A 122 -15.48 6.32 -17.64
CA LYS A 122 -14.94 5.67 -18.84
C LYS A 122 -13.41 5.65 -18.81
N ARG A 123 -12.81 4.88 -19.73
CA ARG A 123 -11.37 4.89 -19.97
C ARG A 123 -10.98 6.23 -20.60
N VAL A 124 -10.13 6.99 -19.93
CA VAL A 124 -9.71 8.34 -20.34
C VAL A 124 -8.19 8.43 -20.38
N MET A 125 -7.67 9.24 -21.31
CA MET A 125 -6.27 9.67 -21.37
C MET A 125 -6.21 11.11 -20.86
N ILE A 126 -5.35 11.36 -19.87
CA ILE A 126 -5.04 12.68 -19.34
C ILE A 126 -3.64 13.04 -19.85
N ASN A 127 -3.59 14.07 -20.70
CA ASN A 127 -2.35 14.61 -21.24
C ASN A 127 -2.00 15.93 -20.56
N VAL A 128 -0.73 16.10 -20.21
CA VAL A 128 -0.16 17.39 -19.81
C VAL A 128 0.67 17.89 -21.00
N PRO A 129 0.34 19.04 -21.60
CA PRO A 129 1.10 19.57 -22.73
C PRO A 129 2.59 19.74 -22.39
N GLY A 130 3.47 19.24 -23.26
CA GLY A 130 4.92 19.29 -23.07
C GLY A 130 5.52 18.21 -22.16
N VAL A 131 4.72 17.29 -21.62
CA VAL A 131 5.20 16.12 -20.86
C VAL A 131 5.13 14.86 -21.72
N ASP A 132 6.29 14.22 -21.90
CA ASP A 132 6.47 13.03 -22.75
C ASP A 132 7.25 11.90 -22.04
N ASN A 133 7.52 12.03 -20.75
CA ASN A 133 8.31 11.07 -19.97
C ASN A 133 7.51 10.48 -18.80
N ALA A 134 7.87 9.25 -18.42
CA ALA A 134 7.17 8.50 -17.38
C ALA A 134 7.53 9.00 -15.97
N GLU A 135 8.70 9.62 -15.78
CA GLU A 135 9.16 10.11 -14.47
C GLU A 135 8.23 11.18 -13.92
N PHE A 136 7.69 12.06 -14.77
CA PHE A 136 6.68 13.04 -14.36
C PHE A 136 5.43 12.39 -13.77
N TRP A 137 4.95 11.29 -14.35
CA TRP A 137 3.70 10.66 -13.95
C TRP A 137 3.81 9.78 -12.71
N LYS A 138 5.03 9.34 -12.34
CA LYS A 138 5.26 8.53 -11.14
C LYS A 138 4.74 9.19 -9.85
N PRO A 139 5.13 10.43 -9.48
CA PRO A 139 4.60 11.07 -8.27
C PRO A 139 3.09 11.32 -8.35
N ILE A 140 2.52 11.49 -9.55
CA ILE A 140 1.06 11.63 -9.74
C ILE A 140 0.34 10.31 -9.38
N ILE A 141 0.86 9.16 -9.83
CA ILE A 141 0.27 7.84 -9.56
C ILE A 141 0.51 7.40 -8.11
N TYR A 142 1.74 7.58 -7.62
CA TYR A 142 2.20 6.99 -6.35
C TYR A 142 2.13 7.95 -5.16
N GLY A 143 1.90 9.24 -5.38
CA GLY A 143 1.99 10.29 -4.37
C GLY A 143 3.44 10.67 -4.04
N ASP A 144 3.62 11.53 -3.05
CA ASP A 144 4.95 11.84 -2.52
C ASP A 144 5.52 10.61 -1.80
N THR A 145 6.37 9.88 -2.52
CA THR A 145 7.08 8.72 -1.99
C THR A 145 8.40 9.11 -1.34
N SER A 146 8.84 10.37 -1.40
CA SER A 146 10.16 10.80 -0.89
C SER A 146 10.33 10.47 0.60
N VAL A 147 9.28 10.69 1.39
CA VAL A 147 9.22 10.36 2.82
C VAL A 147 9.35 8.85 3.07
N LEU A 148 9.04 7.99 2.10
CA LEU A 148 9.22 6.54 2.23
C LEU A 148 10.69 6.13 2.13
N PHE A 149 11.52 6.91 1.44
CA PHE A 149 12.95 6.63 1.26
C PHE A 149 13.84 7.22 2.37
N GLU A 150 13.27 8.06 3.24
CA GLU A 150 14.01 8.60 4.37
C GLU A 150 14.48 7.49 5.33
N PRO A 151 15.75 7.50 5.76
CA PRO A 151 16.23 6.62 6.82
C PRO A 151 15.53 6.89 8.17
N THR A 152 15.51 5.91 9.06
CA THR A 152 14.98 6.05 10.42
C THR A 152 15.59 4.99 11.35
N ASP A 153 15.70 5.30 12.63
CA ASP A 153 16.05 4.34 13.70
C ASP A 153 14.82 3.61 14.29
N ASP A 154 13.61 4.05 13.92
CA ASP A 154 12.37 3.44 14.39
C ASP A 154 11.97 2.27 13.48
N GLU A 155 12.12 1.05 13.99
CA GLU A 155 11.79 -0.20 13.27
C GLU A 155 10.33 -0.27 12.81
N SER A 156 9.38 0.33 13.54
CA SER A 156 7.97 0.35 13.12
C SER A 156 7.77 1.26 11.92
N VAL A 157 8.41 2.44 11.94
CA VAL A 157 8.39 3.37 10.81
C VAL A 157 9.08 2.73 9.61
N LEU A 158 10.25 2.12 9.80
CA LEU A 158 10.99 1.42 8.76
C LEU A 158 10.15 0.32 8.11
N SER A 159 9.55 -0.57 8.91
CA SER A 159 8.70 -1.65 8.41
C SER A 159 7.49 -1.14 7.63
N LYS A 160 6.86 -0.06 8.08
CA LYS A 160 5.76 0.62 7.36
C LYS A 160 6.20 1.25 6.04
N ARG A 161 7.39 1.85 5.99
CA ARG A 161 7.96 2.40 4.75
C ARG A 161 8.27 1.27 3.76
N VAL A 162 8.95 0.23 4.23
CA VAL A 162 9.30 -0.96 3.43
C VAL A 162 8.05 -1.64 2.85
N SER A 163 6.99 -1.83 3.63
CA SER A 163 5.76 -2.49 3.15
C SER A 163 5.05 -1.74 2.01
N LYS A 164 5.30 -0.44 1.88
CA LYS A 164 4.85 0.38 0.74
C LYS A 164 5.86 0.32 -0.41
N LEU A 165 7.16 0.44 -0.11
CA LEU A 165 8.23 0.43 -1.11
C LEU A 165 8.29 -0.89 -1.91
N ILE A 166 7.97 -2.04 -1.32
CA ILE A 166 7.95 -3.32 -2.05
C ILE A 166 6.89 -3.38 -3.16
N LYS A 167 5.93 -2.46 -3.18
CA LYS A 167 4.85 -2.41 -4.18
C LYS A 167 5.20 -1.54 -5.40
N ILE A 168 6.30 -0.80 -5.34
CA ILE A 168 6.75 0.06 -6.42
C ILE A 168 8.06 -0.47 -7.04
N PRO A 169 8.31 -0.26 -8.35
CA PRO A 169 9.60 -0.58 -8.94
C PRO A 169 10.72 0.24 -8.29
N LEU A 170 11.77 -0.42 -7.81
CA LEU A 170 12.92 0.20 -7.18
C LEU A 170 14.17 0.04 -8.05
N ASN A 171 14.98 1.08 -8.13
CA ASN A 171 16.36 0.99 -8.64
C ASN A 171 17.29 0.48 -7.54
N GLU A 172 18.48 0.02 -7.91
CA GLU A 172 19.51 -0.36 -6.94
C GLU A 172 19.88 0.86 -6.07
N PRO A 173 19.71 0.80 -4.74
CA PRO A 173 20.04 1.92 -3.86
C PRO A 173 21.55 1.96 -3.57
N GLU A 174 22.15 3.15 -3.56
CA GLU A 174 23.56 3.32 -3.16
C GLU A 174 23.80 2.95 -1.68
N GLY A 175 22.80 3.18 -0.84
CA GLY A 175 22.87 2.98 0.60
C GLY A 175 23.85 3.94 1.30
N TYR A 176 24.18 3.62 2.57
CA TYR A 176 25.12 4.40 3.37
C TYR A 176 26.31 3.52 3.78
N LYS A 177 27.52 3.82 3.26
CA LYS A 177 28.77 3.12 3.64
C LYS A 177 29.10 3.25 5.12
N THR A 178 28.66 4.36 5.72
CA THR A 178 28.80 4.64 7.15
C THR A 178 27.43 5.11 7.65
N PRO A 179 26.58 4.18 8.12
CA PRO A 179 25.26 4.54 8.64
C PRO A 179 25.38 5.49 9.82
N GLY A 180 24.44 6.44 9.93
CA GLY A 180 24.32 7.29 11.11
C GLY A 180 24.01 6.46 12.35
N THR A 181 24.50 6.90 13.50
CA THR A 181 24.24 6.25 14.79
C THR A 181 23.52 7.21 15.72
N LEU A 182 22.57 6.68 16.50
CA LEU A 182 21.85 7.42 17.53
C LEU A 182 21.94 6.65 18.85
N GLU A 183 22.18 7.36 19.95
CA GLU A 183 22.03 6.79 21.29
C GLU A 183 20.56 6.81 21.70
N ARG A 184 20.03 5.66 22.14
CA ARG A 184 18.63 5.51 22.55
C ARG A 184 18.54 4.97 23.98
N VAL A 185 17.73 5.63 24.81
CA VAL A 185 17.35 5.12 26.13
C VAL A 185 16.16 4.19 25.97
N GLN A 186 16.30 2.92 26.37
CA GLN A 186 15.22 1.93 26.31
C GLN A 186 14.89 1.38 27.70
N LYS A 187 13.59 1.28 28.00
CA LYS A 187 13.11 0.57 29.17
C LYS A 187 13.24 -0.93 28.94
N VAL A 188 14.04 -1.59 29.76
CA VAL A 188 14.18 -3.05 29.79
C VAL A 188 13.58 -3.60 31.08
N TYR A 189 13.16 -4.86 31.03
CA TYR A 189 12.59 -5.56 32.18
C TYR A 189 13.60 -6.59 32.71
N ILE A 190 13.77 -6.64 34.03
CA ILE A 190 14.51 -7.71 34.70
C ILE A 190 13.65 -8.97 34.62
N ARG A 191 14.18 -10.05 34.03
CA ARG A 191 13.46 -11.31 33.79
C ARG A 191 14.01 -12.43 34.66
N ASP A 192 13.14 -13.26 35.20
CA ASP A 192 13.52 -14.41 36.01
C ASP A 192 14.05 -15.55 35.13
N PRO A 193 15.35 -15.91 35.24
CA PRO A 193 15.92 -17.01 34.47
C PRO A 193 15.26 -18.36 34.76
N SER A 194 14.69 -18.54 35.97
CA SER A 194 14.03 -19.77 36.40
C SER A 194 12.74 -20.01 35.65
N VAL A 195 11.95 -18.95 35.40
CA VAL A 195 10.73 -19.01 34.59
C VAL A 195 11.08 -19.42 33.16
N LYS A 196 12.08 -18.75 32.56
CA LYS A 196 12.53 -19.05 31.20
C LYS A 196 13.02 -20.51 31.08
N ALA A 197 13.89 -20.94 31.98
CA ALA A 197 14.46 -22.29 31.97
C ALA A 197 13.36 -23.36 32.13
N TRP A 198 12.42 -23.15 33.05
CA TRP A 198 11.33 -24.10 33.29
C TRP A 198 10.44 -24.27 32.06
N VAL A 199 10.07 -23.17 31.39
CA VAL A 199 9.22 -23.21 30.17
C VAL A 199 9.92 -23.97 29.05
N LEU A 200 11.22 -23.72 28.83
CA LEU A 200 12.02 -24.45 27.84
C LEU A 200 12.17 -25.94 28.15
N GLN A 201 12.41 -26.29 29.41
CA GLN A 201 12.49 -27.70 29.84
C GLN A 201 11.15 -28.42 29.63
N LYS A 202 10.03 -27.75 29.90
CA LYS A 202 8.70 -28.33 29.72
C LYS A 202 8.32 -28.53 28.27
N SER A 203 8.79 -27.68 27.37
CA SER A 203 8.53 -27.81 25.94
C SER A 203 9.28 -28.97 25.30
N LYS A 204 10.35 -29.48 25.95
CA LYS A 204 11.20 -30.57 25.45
C LYS A 204 11.76 -30.30 24.04
N GLY A 205 12.04 -29.04 23.74
CA GLY A 205 12.54 -28.63 22.42
C GLY A 205 11.49 -28.62 21.31
N VAL A 206 10.20 -28.71 21.66
CA VAL A 206 9.08 -28.62 20.72
C VAL A 206 8.40 -27.26 20.88
N CYS A 207 8.06 -26.60 19.78
CA CYS A 207 7.30 -25.36 19.77
C CYS A 207 5.88 -25.60 20.29
N GLU A 208 5.45 -24.83 21.30
CA GLU A 208 4.15 -25.05 21.94
C GLU A 208 2.95 -24.51 21.12
N ARG A 209 3.19 -23.91 19.96
CA ARG A 209 2.13 -23.53 19.01
C ARG A 209 2.03 -24.49 17.83
N CYS A 210 3.08 -24.61 17.02
CA CYS A 210 3.03 -25.41 15.79
C CYS A 210 3.34 -26.89 15.98
N GLY A 211 3.84 -27.31 17.16
CA GLY A 211 4.19 -28.71 17.42
C GLY A 211 5.49 -29.19 16.74
N GLU A 212 6.18 -28.32 16.00
CA GLU A 212 7.45 -28.64 15.35
C GLU A 212 8.62 -28.59 16.34
N ASN A 213 9.64 -29.41 16.07
CA ASN A 213 10.90 -29.36 16.81
C ASN A 213 11.60 -27.99 16.63
N ALA A 214 12.47 -27.65 17.57
CA ALA A 214 13.35 -26.49 17.46
C ALA A 214 14.13 -26.52 16.11
N PRO A 215 14.26 -25.37 15.43
CA PRO A 215 14.85 -25.32 14.09
C PRO A 215 16.35 -25.65 14.07
N PHE A 216 17.05 -25.47 15.19
CA PHE A 216 18.47 -25.79 15.34
C PHE A 216 18.84 -25.95 16.82
N LEU A 217 20.04 -26.48 17.07
CA LEU A 217 20.64 -26.59 18.40
C LEU A 217 21.63 -25.45 18.63
N ILE A 218 21.73 -24.96 19.87
CA ILE A 218 22.81 -24.09 20.33
C ILE A 218 23.86 -24.88 21.11
N ASN A 219 24.93 -24.19 21.53
CA ASN A 219 26.03 -24.76 22.32
C ASN A 219 25.54 -25.72 23.41
N GLY A 220 26.15 -26.91 23.46
CA GLY A 220 25.77 -27.96 24.40
C GLY A 220 24.47 -28.68 24.01
N ASP A 221 24.24 -28.88 22.71
CA ASP A 221 23.11 -29.64 22.14
C ASP A 221 21.73 -29.22 22.65
N THR A 222 21.58 -27.93 22.98
CA THR A 222 20.33 -27.40 23.54
C THR A 222 19.40 -26.92 22.43
N PRO A 223 18.14 -27.36 22.35
CA PRO A 223 17.17 -26.89 21.36
C PRO A 223 16.90 -25.39 21.44
N TYR A 224 16.97 -24.66 20.32
CA TYR A 224 16.69 -23.22 20.30
C TYR A 224 15.19 -22.92 20.17
N LEU A 225 14.60 -22.41 21.24
CA LEU A 225 13.26 -21.83 21.27
C LEU A 225 13.29 -20.49 22.03
N GLU A 226 12.36 -19.62 21.70
CA GLU A 226 12.21 -18.29 22.28
C GLU A 226 11.04 -18.31 23.28
N VAL A 227 11.29 -17.86 24.51
CA VAL A 227 10.22 -17.71 25.50
C VAL A 227 9.51 -16.39 25.27
N HIS A 228 8.20 -16.47 25.09
CA HIS A 228 7.29 -15.37 24.83
C HIS A 228 6.31 -15.20 25.99
N HIS A 229 6.15 -13.96 26.44
CA HIS A 229 5.09 -13.57 27.38
C HIS A 229 3.80 -13.30 26.59
N VAL A 230 2.78 -14.13 26.80
CA VAL A 230 1.51 -14.08 26.06
C VAL A 230 0.78 -12.75 26.29
N ILE A 231 0.74 -12.28 27.53
CA ILE A 231 0.49 -10.88 27.89
C ILE A 231 1.86 -10.20 27.97
N PRO A 232 2.19 -9.24 27.09
CA PRO A 232 3.50 -8.59 27.07
C PRO A 232 3.81 -7.85 28.38
N LEU A 233 5.08 -7.85 28.80
CA LEU A 233 5.56 -7.08 29.97
C LEU A 233 5.31 -5.57 29.81
N SER A 234 5.31 -5.06 28.57
CA SER A 234 4.96 -3.67 28.25
C SER A 234 3.50 -3.33 28.54
N LEU A 235 2.63 -4.34 28.57
CA LEU A 235 1.21 -4.26 28.91
C LEU A 235 0.92 -4.84 30.31
N SER A 236 1.91 -4.77 31.20
CA SER A 236 1.82 -5.24 32.59
C SER A 236 1.60 -6.75 32.75
N GLY A 237 1.96 -7.56 31.75
CA GLY A 237 1.99 -9.01 31.88
C GLY A 237 2.96 -9.49 32.96
N ALA A 238 2.61 -10.56 33.64
CA ALA A 238 3.43 -11.14 34.70
C ALA A 238 4.58 -11.99 34.12
N ASP A 239 5.75 -11.96 34.76
CA ASP A 239 6.87 -12.87 34.44
C ASP A 239 6.70 -14.19 35.19
N THR A 240 5.74 -14.99 34.75
CA THR A 240 5.36 -16.26 35.39
C THR A 240 5.17 -17.38 34.36
N ILE A 241 5.26 -18.63 34.81
CA ILE A 241 5.02 -19.80 33.96
C ILE A 241 3.61 -19.85 33.37
N SER A 242 2.65 -19.17 34.02
CA SER A 242 1.25 -19.06 33.57
C SER A 242 1.03 -17.98 32.51
N ASN A 243 2.07 -17.22 32.16
CA ASN A 243 2.01 -16.22 31.09
C ASN A 243 3.11 -16.46 30.04
N CYS A 244 3.87 -17.56 30.13
CA CYS A 244 5.02 -17.82 29.26
C CYS A 244 4.88 -19.11 28.45
N VAL A 245 5.29 -19.03 27.18
CA VAL A 245 5.33 -20.15 26.22
C VAL A 245 6.67 -20.22 25.49
N ALA A 246 7.12 -21.41 25.12
CA ALA A 246 8.29 -21.65 24.28
C ALA A 246 7.89 -21.82 22.81
N LEU A 247 8.44 -20.99 21.93
CA LEU A 247 8.07 -20.93 20.52
C LEU A 247 9.29 -20.99 19.62
N CYS A 248 9.14 -21.57 18.43
CA CYS A 248 10.15 -21.40 17.39
C CYS A 248 10.14 -19.92 16.90
N PRO A 249 11.23 -19.43 16.30
CA PRO A 249 11.33 -18.04 15.85
C PRO A 249 10.16 -17.61 14.95
N ASN A 250 9.75 -18.49 14.02
CA ASN A 250 8.62 -18.23 13.12
C ASN A 250 7.31 -18.02 13.89
N CYS A 251 7.03 -18.89 14.86
CA CYS A 251 5.81 -18.76 15.67
C CYS A 251 5.85 -17.52 16.56
N HIS A 252 7.00 -17.23 17.16
CA HIS A 252 7.16 -16.04 18.00
C HIS A 252 6.97 -14.75 17.20
N ARG A 253 7.55 -14.65 15.99
CA ARG A 253 7.34 -13.48 15.11
C ARG A 253 5.89 -13.38 14.65
N ALA A 254 5.23 -14.49 14.29
CA ALA A 254 3.83 -14.46 13.87
C ALA A 254 2.88 -13.91 14.95
N LEU A 255 3.07 -14.25 16.23
CA LEU A 255 2.27 -13.65 17.33
C LEU A 255 2.45 -12.13 17.45
N HIS A 256 3.58 -11.58 17.00
CA HIS A 256 3.81 -10.13 17.03
C HIS A 256 3.30 -9.40 15.80
N TYR A 257 3.37 -10.02 14.62
CA TYR A 257 3.24 -9.29 13.34
C TYR A 257 2.18 -9.83 12.39
N SER A 258 1.62 -11.02 12.61
CA SER A 258 0.60 -11.56 11.71
C SER A 258 -0.74 -10.86 11.88
N GLN A 259 -1.52 -10.79 10.80
CA GLN A 259 -2.88 -10.26 10.82
C GLN A 259 -3.81 -11.07 11.73
N ASN A 260 -3.51 -12.35 11.94
CA ASN A 260 -4.27 -13.26 12.80
C ASN A 260 -3.59 -13.51 14.16
N SER A 261 -2.76 -12.60 14.64
CA SER A 261 -2.03 -12.74 15.92
C SER A 261 -2.95 -12.95 17.13
N GLU A 262 -4.13 -12.32 17.14
CA GLU A 262 -5.15 -12.52 18.18
C GLU A 262 -5.68 -13.97 18.19
N GLU A 263 -6.03 -14.51 17.03
CA GLU A 263 -6.48 -15.91 16.88
C GLU A 263 -5.38 -16.88 17.35
N LEU A 264 -4.14 -16.66 16.92
CA LEU A 264 -2.99 -17.46 17.35
C LEU A 264 -2.73 -17.39 18.86
N THR A 265 -3.05 -16.25 19.48
CA THR A 265 -2.95 -16.07 20.94
C THR A 265 -4.04 -16.85 21.65
N GLU A 266 -5.26 -16.86 21.11
CA GLU A 266 -6.37 -17.64 21.65
C GLU A 266 -6.12 -19.15 21.56
N GLU A 267 -5.53 -19.64 20.46
CA GLU A 267 -5.10 -21.03 20.33
C GLU A 267 -4.15 -21.46 21.46
N LEU A 268 -3.24 -20.56 21.90
CA LEU A 268 -2.35 -20.86 23.02
C LEU A 268 -3.13 -21.08 24.33
N TYR A 269 -4.10 -20.22 24.64
CA TYR A 269 -4.93 -20.37 25.84
C TYR A 269 -5.77 -21.65 25.82
N ILE A 270 -6.21 -22.10 24.64
CA ILE A 270 -6.95 -23.35 24.49
C ILE A 270 -6.03 -24.57 24.70
N ASN A 271 -4.85 -24.56 24.10
CA ASN A 271 -3.98 -25.74 24.04
C ASN A 271 -3.05 -25.88 25.25
N ILE A 272 -2.67 -24.77 25.89
CA ILE A 272 -1.67 -24.75 26.95
C ILE A 272 -2.35 -24.50 28.30
N LYS A 273 -2.70 -25.60 28.98
CA LYS A 273 -3.47 -25.61 30.25
C LYS A 273 -2.89 -24.77 31.40
N ARG A 274 -1.59 -24.49 31.39
CA ARG A 274 -0.96 -23.67 32.45
C ARG A 274 -1.19 -22.17 32.26
N LEU A 275 -1.60 -21.74 31.07
CA LEU A 275 -1.81 -20.32 30.80
C LEU A 275 -3.05 -19.81 31.53
N GLN A 276 -2.94 -18.59 32.06
CA GLN A 276 -4.01 -17.91 32.78
C GLN A 276 -4.13 -16.48 32.24
N ARG A 277 -5.37 -16.03 32.04
CA ARG A 277 -5.67 -14.64 31.64
C ARG A 277 -5.64 -13.70 32.85
#